data_AF-A0A928XAI7-F1
#
_entry.id   AF-A0A928XAI7-F1
#
_cell.length_a   1.000
_cell.length_b   1.000
_cell.length_c   1.000
_cell.angle_alpha   90.00
_cell.angle_beta   90.00
_cell.angle_gamma   90.00
#
_symmetry.space_group_name_H-M   'P 1'
#
loop_
_entity.id
_entity.type
_entity.pdbx_description
1 polymer ?
#
loop_
_entity_poly.entity_id
_entity_poly.type
_entity_poly.pdbx_seq_one_letter_code
_entity_poly.pdbx_strand_id
1 'polypeptide(L)'
;MHHLLIPAIELAVGGVAWAWSRNRNRKPQAPVEWTGRRTIDLPLHTVRRTVRKYMSDGECVVVESDDTLDMYKRGDSSVRRVPWERNLRWGEVPVLIGTTFVNDAGKTFFYFKVWALPTVTFSPSGEAFFLRQAQAEFDAIVALLESQAQRERAGRASGNGRRPNHRWYPGDEEPQSGQEASPDGSLDADLTLLGLKRGASWDDVQRAYRDACRKYHPDRLNGQNVEPHLVELAVQRFKEVTAAYRRLRDRMAQHQQS
;
A
#
# COMPACT_ATOMS: atom_id res chain seq x y z
N MET A 1 -13.22 2.20 24.18
CA MET A 1 -12.07 1.30 24.48
C MET A 1 -10.83 1.75 23.68
N HIS A 2 -10.32 2.98 23.90
CA HIS A 2 -9.21 3.56 23.12
C HIS A 2 -7.81 3.40 23.76
N HIS A 3 -7.71 2.77 24.94
CA HIS A 3 -6.48 2.74 25.75
C HIS A 3 -5.60 1.50 25.57
N LEU A 4 -6.02 0.49 24.80
CA LEU A 4 -5.31 -0.80 24.71
C LEU A 4 -4.43 -0.98 23.47
N LEU A 5 -4.51 -0.10 22.46
CA LEU A 5 -3.71 -0.22 21.22
C LEU A 5 -2.38 0.56 21.23
N ILE A 6 -2.28 1.61 22.05
CA ILE A 6 -1.05 2.38 22.25
C ILE A 6 0.12 1.51 22.76
N PRO A 7 -0.05 0.63 23.77
CA PRO A 7 1.07 -0.19 24.28
C PRO A 7 1.56 -1.25 23.27
N ALA A 8 0.71 -1.76 22.38
CA ALA A 8 1.11 -2.75 21.38
C ALA A 8 2.00 -2.13 20.28
N ILE A 9 1.74 -0.88 19.89
CA ILE A 9 2.56 -0.12 18.93
C ILE A 9 3.91 0.27 19.56
N GLU A 10 3.92 0.70 20.83
CA GLU A 10 5.17 0.93 21.57
C GLU A 10 6.00 -0.37 21.74
N LEU A 11 5.35 -1.53 21.96
CA LEU A 11 6.01 -2.82 22.13
C LEU A 11 6.57 -3.40 20.83
N ALA A 12 5.80 -3.38 19.72
CA ALA A 12 6.25 -3.88 18.43
C ALA A 12 7.43 -3.05 17.87
N VAL A 13 7.33 -1.72 18.00
CA VAL A 13 8.33 -0.79 17.49
C VAL A 13 9.53 -0.67 18.44
N GLY A 14 9.30 -0.75 19.76
CA GLY A 14 10.36 -0.79 20.77
C GLY A 14 11.24 -2.03 20.67
N GLY A 15 10.66 -3.19 20.34
CA GLY A 15 11.40 -4.45 20.13
C GLY A 15 12.34 -4.43 18.92
N VAL A 16 11.91 -3.85 17.80
CA VAL A 16 12.73 -3.74 16.57
C VAL A 16 13.85 -2.70 16.76
N ALA A 17 13.56 -1.56 17.40
CA ALA A 17 14.57 -0.57 17.76
C ALA A 17 15.64 -1.12 18.72
N TRP A 18 15.25 -1.97 19.68
CA TRP A 18 16.18 -2.65 20.58
C TRP A 18 17.04 -3.70 19.88
N ALA A 19 16.48 -4.46 18.93
CA ALA A 19 17.20 -5.49 18.18
C ALA A 19 18.34 -4.91 17.31
N TRP A 20 18.17 -3.69 16.78
CA TRP A 20 19.18 -2.99 15.97
C TRP A 20 20.25 -2.25 16.81
N SER A 21 20.05 -2.09 18.12
CA SER A 21 20.93 -1.38 19.07
C SER A 21 22.14 -2.19 19.57
N ARG A 22 22.44 -3.37 19.01
CA ARG A 22 23.49 -4.30 19.52
C ARG A 22 24.95 -3.82 19.40
N ASN A 23 25.24 -2.54 19.19
CA ASN A 23 26.63 -2.06 19.20
C ASN A 23 27.06 -1.65 20.62
N ARG A 24 27.70 -2.58 21.33
CA ARG A 24 27.92 -2.63 22.79
C ARG A 24 28.83 -1.55 23.43
N ASN A 25 29.27 -0.49 22.75
CA ASN A 25 30.37 0.35 23.27
C ASN A 25 30.12 1.87 23.40
N ARG A 26 28.88 2.35 23.38
CA ARG A 26 28.57 3.76 23.72
C ARG A 26 27.38 3.84 24.66
N LYS A 27 27.47 4.69 25.70
CA LYS A 27 26.32 5.02 26.56
C LYS A 27 25.16 5.45 25.65
N PRO A 28 23.98 4.81 25.73
CA PRO A 28 22.87 5.12 24.84
C PRO A 28 22.34 6.51 25.20
N GLN A 29 22.67 7.51 24.39
CA GLN A 29 21.90 8.74 24.36
C GLN A 29 20.57 8.39 23.70
N ALA A 30 19.45 8.71 24.33
CA ALA A 30 18.14 8.42 23.75
C ALA A 30 18.07 9.05 22.35
N PRO A 31 17.68 8.28 21.31
CA PRO A 31 17.60 8.81 19.96
C PRO A 31 16.56 9.93 19.91
N VAL A 32 16.87 11.02 19.20
CA VAL A 32 15.90 12.09 18.94
C VAL A 32 14.76 11.50 18.12
N GLU A 33 13.52 11.65 18.59
CA GLU A 33 12.34 11.13 17.94
C GLU A 33 11.20 12.15 17.89
N TRP A 34 10.30 11.96 16.92
CA TRP A 34 9.10 12.77 16.76
C TRP A 34 7.92 11.86 16.40
N THR A 35 6.74 12.14 16.94
CA THR A 35 5.52 11.36 16.68
C THR A 35 4.33 12.28 16.40
N GLY A 36 3.51 11.90 15.44
CA GLY A 36 2.26 12.56 15.09
C GLY A 36 1.16 11.57 14.79
N ARG A 37 -0.09 12.01 14.95
CA ARG A 37 -1.27 11.23 14.58
C ARG A 37 -2.33 12.12 13.93
N ARG A 38 -3.07 11.55 12.98
CA ARG A 38 -4.19 12.21 12.33
C ARG A 38 -5.30 11.22 12.03
N THR A 39 -6.55 11.69 12.13
CA THR A 39 -7.70 10.96 11.60
C THR A 39 -7.95 11.43 10.17
N ILE A 40 -7.97 10.49 9.23
CA ILE A 40 -8.12 10.75 7.80
C ILE A 40 -9.45 10.14 7.34
N ASP A 41 -10.25 10.94 6.63
CA ASP A 41 -11.52 10.51 6.06
C ASP A 41 -11.33 9.90 4.66
N LEU A 42 -10.51 8.86 4.62
CA LEU A 42 -10.26 8.01 3.45
C LEU A 42 -10.19 6.55 3.92
N PRO A 43 -10.54 5.58 3.06
CA PRO A 43 -10.33 4.16 3.35
C PRO A 43 -8.85 3.85 3.68
N LEU A 44 -8.62 2.92 4.59
CA LEU A 44 -7.27 2.59 5.09
C LEU A 44 -6.30 2.24 3.95
N HIS A 45 -6.74 1.40 3.01
CA HIS A 45 -5.92 1.00 1.87
C HIS A 45 -5.50 2.20 0.99
N THR A 46 -6.38 3.20 0.84
CA THR A 46 -6.11 4.43 0.10
C THR A 46 -5.04 5.24 0.83
N VAL A 47 -5.21 5.45 2.14
CA VAL A 47 -4.24 6.18 2.98
C VAL A 47 -2.87 5.51 2.90
N ARG A 48 -2.81 4.20 3.18
CA ARG A 48 -1.55 3.43 3.18
C ARG A 48 -0.85 3.48 1.82
N ARG A 49 -1.59 3.31 0.72
CA ARG A 49 -1.04 3.41 -0.65
C ARG A 49 -0.48 4.80 -0.95
N THR A 50 -1.19 5.86 -0.57
CA THR A 50 -0.75 7.24 -0.80
C THR A 50 0.50 7.56 0.02
N VAL A 51 0.55 7.14 1.29
CA VAL A 51 1.73 7.31 2.15
C VAL A 51 2.92 6.52 1.61
N ARG A 52 2.73 5.25 1.21
CA ARG A 52 3.79 4.44 0.57
C ARG A 52 4.39 5.11 -0.66
N LYS A 53 3.53 5.67 -1.52
CA LYS A 53 3.98 6.42 -2.69
C LYS A 53 4.80 7.64 -2.28
N TYR A 54 4.31 8.44 -1.33
CA TYR A 54 5.06 9.59 -0.80
C TYR A 54 6.44 9.19 -0.26
N MET A 55 6.52 8.09 0.50
CA MET A 55 7.79 7.59 1.01
C MET A 55 8.73 7.16 -0.11
N SER A 56 8.23 6.43 -1.10
CA SER A 56 9.02 5.99 -2.25
C SER A 56 9.56 7.18 -3.05
N ASP A 57 8.73 8.21 -3.28
CA ASP A 57 9.13 9.43 -3.99
C ASP A 57 10.17 10.23 -3.18
N GLY A 58 10.18 10.09 -1.85
CA GLY A 58 11.15 10.68 -0.92
C GLY A 58 12.42 9.85 -0.69
N GLU A 59 12.72 8.91 -1.60
CA GLU A 59 13.91 8.03 -1.54
C GLU A 59 14.00 7.15 -0.27
N CYS A 60 12.86 6.90 0.39
CA CYS A 60 12.80 5.97 1.51
C CYS A 60 12.87 4.52 1.03
N VAL A 61 13.67 3.70 1.70
CA VAL A 61 13.73 2.25 1.47
C VAL A 61 12.86 1.56 2.51
N VAL A 62 11.96 0.68 2.08
CA VAL A 62 11.15 -0.16 2.98
C VAL A 62 12.07 -1.17 3.69
N VAL A 63 12.03 -1.19 5.01
CA VAL A 63 12.80 -2.11 5.86
C VAL A 63 11.95 -3.31 6.26
N GLU A 64 10.72 -3.03 6.67
CA GLU A 64 9.78 -4.02 7.17
C GLU A 64 8.35 -3.55 6.89
N SER A 65 7.44 -4.48 6.68
CA SER A 65 6.04 -4.17 6.49
C SER A 65 5.16 -5.34 6.88
N ASP A 66 4.10 -5.05 7.63
CA ASP A 66 3.01 -5.98 7.97
C ASP A 66 1.65 -5.37 7.58
N ASP A 67 0.53 -5.92 8.05
CA ASP A 67 -0.81 -5.45 7.68
C ASP A 67 -1.14 -4.03 8.16
N THR A 68 -0.51 -3.60 9.24
CA THR A 68 -0.83 -2.35 9.95
C THR A 68 0.33 -1.36 9.99
N LEU A 69 1.57 -1.83 9.81
CA LEU A 69 2.81 -1.08 9.93
C LEU A 69 3.62 -1.14 8.63
N ASP A 70 4.14 0.02 8.22
CA ASP A 70 5.23 0.12 7.26
C ASP A 70 6.42 0.83 7.91
N MET A 71 7.59 0.21 7.84
CA MET A 71 8.85 0.74 8.35
C MET A 71 9.77 1.10 7.19
N TYR A 72 10.34 2.29 7.24
CA TYR A 72 11.21 2.84 6.22
C TYR A 72 12.52 3.33 6.82
N LYS A 73 13.55 3.37 5.98
CA LYS A 73 14.85 3.98 6.27
C LYS A 73 15.15 5.02 5.21
N ARG A 74 15.69 6.17 5.63
CA ARG A 74 16.18 7.24 4.75
C ARG A 74 17.45 7.86 5.32
N GLY A 75 18.26 8.50 4.47
CA GLY A 75 19.41 9.30 4.86
C GLY A 75 20.76 8.66 4.58
N ASP A 76 21.80 9.49 4.60
CA ASP A 76 23.17 9.08 4.32
C ASP A 76 23.84 8.52 5.59
N SER A 77 24.08 7.22 5.59
CA SER A 77 24.75 6.51 6.68
C SER A 77 26.14 7.05 7.07
N SER A 78 26.77 7.88 6.23
CA SER A 78 28.03 8.57 6.52
C SER A 78 27.87 9.71 7.54
N VAL A 79 26.66 10.28 7.66
CA VAL A 79 26.36 11.39 8.57
C VAL A 79 26.38 10.90 10.01
N ARG A 80 27.25 11.51 10.83
CA ARG A 80 27.41 11.20 12.28
C ARG A 80 26.98 12.32 13.22
N ARG A 81 26.82 13.53 12.69
CA ARG A 81 26.45 14.72 13.46
C ARG A 81 25.51 15.59 12.63
N VAL A 82 24.46 16.07 13.26
CA VAL A 82 23.54 17.06 12.69
C VAL A 82 23.86 18.41 13.34
N PRO A 83 24.70 19.26 12.69
CA PRO A 83 25.00 20.60 13.18
C PRO A 83 23.88 21.61 12.85
N TRP A 84 24.03 22.85 13.33
CA TRP A 84 23.21 23.97 12.88
C TRP A 84 23.32 24.14 11.35
N GLU A 85 22.16 24.31 10.73
CA GLU A 85 21.87 24.25 9.29
C GLU A 85 22.80 25.14 8.45
N ARG A 86 23.46 24.56 7.44
CA ARG A 86 23.66 25.21 6.12
C ARG A 86 23.92 24.20 4.99
N ASN A 87 24.49 23.03 5.29
CA ASN A 87 24.87 22.05 4.25
C ASN A 87 24.19 20.67 4.37
N LEU A 88 23.31 20.43 5.34
CA LEU A 88 22.66 19.13 5.53
C LEU A 88 21.17 19.22 5.20
N ARG A 89 20.72 18.48 4.20
CA ARG A 89 19.32 18.38 3.78
C ARG A 89 18.56 17.40 4.66
N TRP A 90 17.25 17.59 4.81
CA TRP A 90 16.42 16.67 5.58
C TRP A 90 16.51 15.21 5.07
N GLY A 91 16.52 15.02 3.75
CA GLY A 91 16.68 13.70 3.13
C GLY A 91 18.03 13.02 3.38
N GLU A 92 19.06 13.77 3.81
CA GLU A 92 20.38 13.22 4.14
C GLU A 92 20.47 12.77 5.61
N VAL A 93 19.55 13.22 6.48
CA VAL A 93 19.55 12.85 7.90
C VAL A 93 19.20 11.37 8.03
N PRO A 94 20.06 10.54 8.65
CA PRO A 94 19.79 9.11 8.81
C PRO A 94 18.65 8.88 9.80
N VAL A 95 17.51 8.43 9.27
CA VAL A 95 16.29 8.22 10.04
C VAL A 95 15.65 6.86 9.75
N LEU A 96 14.93 6.36 10.75
CA LEU A 96 13.87 5.37 10.58
C LEU A 96 12.53 6.08 10.65
N ILE A 97 11.57 5.62 9.86
CA ILE A 97 10.23 6.16 9.78
C ILE A 97 9.24 5.00 9.89
N GLY A 98 8.30 5.10 10.82
CA GLY A 98 7.26 4.12 11.04
C GLY A 98 5.90 4.75 10.76
N THR A 99 5.13 4.09 9.90
CA THR A 99 3.76 4.51 9.61
C THR A 99 2.80 3.41 9.99
N THR A 100 1.85 3.69 10.89
CA THR A 100 0.84 2.72 11.33
C THR A 100 -0.55 3.20 10.96
N PHE A 101 -1.39 2.26 10.52
CA PHE A 101 -2.74 2.53 10.07
C PHE A 101 -3.72 1.66 10.85
N VAL A 102 -4.73 2.28 11.44
CA VAL A 102 -5.81 1.58 12.16
C VAL A 102 -7.15 2.05 11.62
N ASN A 103 -8.04 1.13 11.30
CA ASN A 103 -9.43 1.47 11.02
C ASN A 103 -10.25 1.36 12.31
N ASP A 104 -10.98 2.41 12.65
CA ASP A 104 -11.92 2.40 13.77
C ASP A 104 -13.17 3.21 13.41
N ALA A 105 -14.33 2.58 13.57
CA ALA A 105 -15.64 3.12 13.20
C ALA A 105 -15.72 3.74 11.79
N GLY A 106 -15.05 3.12 10.80
CA GLY A 106 -15.02 3.60 9.42
C GLY A 106 -14.09 4.78 9.16
N LYS A 107 -13.37 5.27 10.17
CA LYS A 107 -12.33 6.29 10.04
C LYS A 107 -10.94 5.65 10.06
N THR A 108 -10.01 6.21 9.30
CA THR A 108 -8.62 5.75 9.30
C THR A 108 -7.80 6.62 10.24
N PHE A 109 -7.16 6.01 11.22
CA PHE A 109 -6.17 6.64 12.08
C PHE A 109 -4.78 6.38 11.52
N PHE A 110 -4.09 7.44 11.15
CA PHE A 110 -2.72 7.44 10.65
C PHE A 110 -1.78 7.90 11.75
N TYR A 111 -0.81 7.07 12.09
CA TYR A 111 0.28 7.37 13.01
C TYR A 111 1.57 7.46 12.23
N PHE A 112 2.36 8.50 12.51
CA PHE A 112 3.63 8.77 11.88
C PHE A 112 4.68 8.95 12.97
N LYS A 113 5.75 8.16 12.94
CA LYS A 113 6.85 8.28 13.89
C LYS A 113 8.17 8.28 13.16
N VAL A 114 9.08 9.16 13.57
CA VAL A 114 10.41 9.33 12.98
C VAL A 114 11.45 9.27 14.08
N TRP A 115 12.52 8.51 13.85
CA TRP A 115 13.65 8.38 14.76
C TRP A 115 14.94 8.69 14.03
N ALA A 116 15.80 9.48 14.66
CA ALA A 116 17.19 9.52 14.25
C ALA A 116 17.90 8.21 14.57
N LEU A 117 18.78 7.75 13.68
CA LEU A 117 19.61 6.58 13.97
C LEU A 117 20.54 6.87 15.17
N PRO A 118 20.75 5.91 16.09
CA PRO A 118 21.63 6.09 17.27
C PRO A 118 23.09 6.43 16.93
N THR A 119 23.50 6.25 15.67
CA THR A 119 24.82 6.62 15.15
C THR A 119 24.98 8.13 14.95
N VAL A 120 23.89 8.90 15.06
CA VAL A 120 23.83 10.34 14.82
C VAL A 120 23.77 11.10 16.14
N THR A 121 24.59 12.14 16.26
CA THR A 121 24.58 13.06 17.40
C THR A 121 23.95 14.41 17.01
N PHE A 122 23.24 15.03 17.93
CA PHE A 122 22.54 16.31 17.72
C PHE A 122 23.12 17.41 18.60
N SER A 123 23.29 18.60 18.03
CA SER A 123 23.37 19.83 18.83
C SER A 123 21.95 20.28 19.20
N PRO A 124 21.75 21.16 20.21
CA PRO A 124 20.42 21.68 20.53
C PRO A 124 19.70 22.30 19.32
N SER A 125 20.45 23.00 18.45
CA SER A 125 19.90 23.57 17.22
C SER A 125 19.60 22.50 16.16
N GLY A 126 20.40 21.43 16.08
CA GLY A 126 20.16 20.30 15.18
C GLY A 126 18.95 19.46 15.60
N GLU A 127 18.71 19.32 16.91
CA GLU A 127 17.50 18.70 17.45
C GLU A 127 16.26 19.53 17.11
N ALA A 128 16.32 20.84 17.30
CA ALA A 128 15.24 21.73 16.90
C ALA A 128 14.96 21.67 15.38
N PHE A 129 16.00 21.55 14.55
CA PHE A 129 15.86 21.31 13.10
C PHE A 129 15.15 19.99 12.82
N PHE A 130 15.60 18.89 13.44
CA PHE A 130 14.98 17.57 13.27
C PHE A 130 13.49 17.61 13.58
N LEU A 131 13.11 18.16 14.73
CA LEU A 131 11.71 18.22 15.16
C LEU A 131 10.85 19.06 14.20
N ARG A 132 11.38 20.20 13.72
CA ARG A 132 10.68 21.03 12.73
C ARG A 132 10.48 20.30 11.42
N GLN A 133 11.51 19.61 10.92
CA GLN A 133 11.42 18.91 9.63
C GLN A 133 10.53 17.67 9.70
N ALA A 134 10.57 16.91 10.80
CA ALA A 134 9.67 15.79 11.02
C ALA A 134 8.20 16.25 11.06
N GLN A 135 7.92 17.36 11.74
CA GLN A 135 6.59 18.00 11.74
C GLN A 135 6.18 18.44 10.32
N ALA A 136 7.04 19.15 9.59
CA ALA A 136 6.73 19.64 8.25
C ALA A 136 6.44 18.49 7.27
N GLU A 137 7.19 17.40 7.38
CA GLU A 137 6.96 16.20 6.56
C GLU A 137 5.62 15.54 6.89
N PHE A 138 5.28 15.41 8.17
CA PHE A 138 3.97 14.91 8.58
C PHE A 138 2.83 15.78 8.03
N ASP A 139 2.96 17.10 8.14
CA ASP A 139 1.96 18.05 7.66
C ASP A 139 1.80 17.97 6.14
N ALA A 140 2.89 17.77 5.38
CA ALA A 140 2.86 17.57 3.94
C ALA A 140 2.08 16.29 3.55
N ILE A 141 2.32 15.18 4.27
CA ILE A 141 1.60 13.91 4.05
C ILE A 141 0.10 14.10 4.36
N VAL A 142 -0.21 14.75 5.48
CA VAL A 142 -1.60 15.02 5.86
C VAL A 142 -2.29 15.90 4.83
N ALA A 143 -1.65 16.96 4.36
CA ALA A 143 -2.19 17.86 3.33
C ALA A 143 -2.46 17.12 2.00
N LEU A 144 -1.57 16.20 1.60
CA LEU A 144 -1.77 15.34 0.44
C LEU A 144 -3.02 14.45 0.59
N LEU A 145 -3.16 13.80 1.74
CA LEU A 145 -4.31 12.94 2.06
C LEU A 145 -5.63 13.72 2.12
N GLU A 146 -5.62 14.88 2.78
CA GLU A 146 -6.80 15.75 2.88
C GLU A 146 -7.22 16.29 1.50
N SER A 147 -6.26 16.67 0.65
CA SER A 147 -6.52 17.10 -0.73
C SER A 147 -7.15 15.98 -1.57
N GLN A 148 -6.71 14.74 -1.40
CA GLN A 148 -7.31 13.58 -2.06
C GLN A 148 -8.74 13.34 -1.58
N ALA A 149 -8.99 13.42 -0.26
CA ALA A 149 -10.33 13.30 0.31
C ALA A 149 -11.29 14.36 -0.24
N GLN A 150 -10.84 15.62 -0.37
CA GLN A 150 -11.63 16.70 -0.95
C GLN A 150 -12.00 16.43 -2.41
N ARG A 151 -11.06 15.93 -3.23
CA ARG A 151 -11.32 15.56 -4.63
C ARG A 151 -12.35 14.45 -4.77
N GLU A 152 -12.28 13.42 -3.93
CA GLU A 152 -13.29 12.35 -3.93
C GLU A 152 -14.68 12.85 -3.53
N ARG A 153 -14.76 13.73 -2.52
CA ARG A 153 -16.02 14.34 -2.10
C ARG A 153 -16.61 15.25 -3.19
N ALA A 154 -15.79 16.07 -3.83
CA ALA A 154 -16.22 16.95 -4.92
C ALA A 154 -16.67 16.14 -6.15
N GLY A 155 -15.96 15.07 -6.50
CA GLY A 155 -16.36 14.14 -7.57
C GLY A 155 -17.67 13.42 -7.28
N ARG A 156 -17.94 13.07 -6.01
CA ARG A 156 -19.24 12.52 -5.58
C ARG A 156 -20.36 13.56 -5.60
N ALA A 157 -20.08 14.81 -5.23
CA ALA A 157 -21.08 15.90 -5.23
C ALA A 157 -21.44 16.39 -6.64
N SER A 158 -20.50 16.37 -7.59
CA SER A 158 -20.75 16.72 -8.99
C SER A 158 -21.43 15.58 -9.78
N GLY A 159 -21.41 14.35 -9.25
CA GLY A 159 -21.94 13.14 -9.88
C GLY A 159 -23.47 12.94 -9.82
N ASN A 160 -24.28 14.00 -9.81
CA ASN A 160 -25.74 13.89 -9.97
C ASN A 160 -26.21 13.82 -11.43
N GLY A 161 -25.28 13.65 -12.38
CA GLY A 161 -25.60 13.19 -13.73
C GLY A 161 -25.67 11.68 -13.73
N ARG A 162 -26.87 11.12 -13.96
CA ARG A 162 -27.14 9.71 -14.29
C ARG A 162 -25.88 9.00 -14.79
N ARG A 163 -25.21 8.23 -13.93
CA ARG A 163 -24.36 7.16 -14.43
C ARG A 163 -25.32 6.23 -15.19
N PRO A 164 -25.14 5.99 -16.50
CA PRO A 164 -25.74 4.81 -17.08
C PRO A 164 -25.31 3.65 -16.20
N ASN A 165 -26.16 2.66 -16.04
CA ASN A 165 -25.85 1.42 -15.33
C ASN A 165 -24.70 0.71 -16.09
N HIS A 166 -23.47 1.23 -15.95
CA HIS A 166 -22.27 0.74 -16.60
C HIS A 166 -21.88 -0.50 -15.82
N ARG A 167 -22.52 -1.59 -16.21
CA ARG A 167 -22.15 -2.95 -15.88
C ARG A 167 -20.74 -3.13 -16.42
N TRP A 168 -19.74 -2.90 -15.56
CA TRP A 168 -18.33 -3.10 -15.86
C TRP A 168 -18.16 -4.47 -16.55
N TYR A 169 -17.79 -4.43 -17.83
CA TYR A 169 -17.37 -5.61 -18.57
C TYR A 169 -15.84 -5.68 -18.44
N PRO A 170 -15.30 -6.76 -17.85
CA PRO A 170 -13.86 -6.91 -17.73
C PRO A 170 -13.28 -7.15 -19.13
N GLY A 171 -12.57 -6.14 -19.63
CA GLY A 171 -12.01 -6.05 -20.98
C GLY A 171 -11.53 -4.64 -21.30
N ASP A 172 -12.07 -3.63 -20.61
CA ASP A 172 -11.81 -2.21 -20.87
C ASP A 172 -10.62 -1.62 -20.10
N GLU A 173 -10.06 -2.35 -19.13
CA GLU A 173 -8.83 -1.95 -18.43
C GLU A 173 -7.66 -2.78 -18.96
N GLU A 174 -6.87 -2.19 -19.87
CA GLU A 174 -5.57 -2.72 -20.25
C GLU A 174 -4.62 -2.69 -19.05
N PRO A 175 -4.12 -3.85 -18.56
CA PRO A 175 -2.98 -3.86 -17.67
C PRO A 175 -1.72 -3.67 -18.52
N GLN A 176 -1.09 -2.50 -18.38
CA GLN A 176 0.31 -2.32 -18.76
C GLN A 176 1.19 -3.23 -17.87
N SER A 177 1.57 -4.39 -18.40
CA SER A 177 2.92 -4.96 -18.25
C SER A 177 3.01 -6.27 -19.03
N GLY A 178 3.97 -6.31 -19.96
CA GLY A 178 4.29 -7.49 -20.73
C GLY A 178 4.87 -8.59 -19.85
N GLN A 179 4.15 -9.72 -19.78
CA GLN A 179 4.77 -11.02 -19.66
C GLN A 179 4.11 -11.93 -20.68
N GLU A 180 4.96 -12.53 -21.51
CA GLU A 180 4.63 -13.36 -22.66
C GLU A 180 3.64 -14.47 -22.28
N ALA A 181 2.47 -14.44 -22.91
CA ALA A 181 1.52 -15.53 -22.85
C ALA A 181 2.10 -16.73 -23.60
N SER A 182 2.46 -17.80 -22.89
CA SER A 182 2.78 -19.07 -23.53
C SER A 182 1.60 -19.53 -24.41
N PRO A 183 1.83 -19.85 -25.69
CA PRO A 183 0.74 -20.13 -26.63
C PRO A 183 0.07 -21.51 -26.49
N ASP A 184 0.49 -22.34 -25.52
CA ASP A 184 0.26 -23.80 -25.56
C ASP A 184 -0.78 -24.36 -24.57
N GLY A 185 -1.64 -23.53 -23.98
CA GLY A 185 -2.77 -24.06 -23.19
C GLY A 185 -3.84 -24.61 -24.14
N SER A 186 -4.27 -25.86 -24.04
CA SER A 186 -5.40 -26.36 -24.86
C SER A 186 -6.71 -25.63 -24.52
N LEU A 187 -7.68 -25.58 -25.45
CA LEU A 187 -9.01 -24.99 -25.20
C LEU A 187 -9.68 -25.62 -23.98
N ASP A 188 -9.49 -26.93 -23.78
CA ASP A 188 -9.98 -27.67 -22.63
C ASP A 188 -9.33 -27.24 -21.31
N ALA A 189 -8.01 -26.95 -21.32
CA ALA A 189 -7.29 -26.49 -20.15
C ALA A 189 -7.79 -25.11 -19.69
N ASP A 190 -8.03 -24.21 -20.64
CA ASP A 190 -8.57 -22.88 -20.37
C ASP A 190 -10.01 -22.94 -19.83
N LEU A 191 -10.87 -23.80 -20.41
CA LEU A 191 -12.22 -24.05 -19.88
C LEU A 191 -12.17 -24.60 -18.44
N THR A 192 -11.29 -25.55 -18.18
CA THR A 192 -11.11 -26.14 -16.85
C THR A 192 -10.67 -25.09 -15.83
N LEU A 193 -9.85 -24.11 -16.24
CA LEU A 193 -9.39 -23.03 -15.39
C LEU A 193 -10.53 -22.09 -14.96
N LEU A 194 -11.54 -21.93 -15.81
CA LEU A 194 -12.82 -21.27 -15.50
C LEU A 194 -13.83 -22.18 -14.77
N GLY A 195 -13.47 -23.43 -14.48
CA GLY A 195 -14.35 -24.41 -13.84
C GLY A 195 -15.42 -24.98 -14.79
N LEU A 196 -15.21 -24.88 -16.10
CA LEU A 196 -16.13 -25.34 -17.13
C LEU A 196 -15.70 -26.68 -17.72
N LYS A 197 -16.68 -27.47 -18.17
CA LYS A 197 -16.43 -28.74 -18.87
C LYS A 197 -16.18 -28.50 -20.37
N ARG A 198 -15.59 -29.49 -21.03
CA ARG A 198 -15.45 -29.51 -22.49
C ARG A 198 -16.82 -29.35 -23.15
N GLY A 199 -16.91 -28.52 -24.18
CA GLY A 199 -18.16 -28.21 -24.88
C GLY A 199 -18.99 -27.08 -24.26
N ALA A 200 -18.44 -26.34 -23.28
CA ALA A 200 -19.09 -25.13 -22.77
C ALA A 200 -19.19 -24.05 -23.86
N SER A 201 -20.34 -23.38 -23.91
CA SER A 201 -20.59 -22.30 -24.87
C SER A 201 -19.87 -21.01 -24.48
N TRP A 202 -19.75 -20.07 -25.41
CA TRP A 202 -19.23 -18.73 -25.12
C TRP A 202 -19.99 -18.03 -23.99
N ASP A 203 -21.31 -18.20 -23.93
CA ASP A 203 -22.15 -17.65 -22.86
C ASP A 203 -21.81 -18.24 -21.48
N ASP A 204 -21.43 -19.53 -21.44
CA ASP A 204 -20.99 -20.20 -20.22
C ASP A 204 -19.62 -19.69 -19.77
N VAL A 205 -18.70 -19.46 -20.73
CA VAL A 205 -17.39 -18.85 -20.49
C VAL A 205 -17.56 -17.45 -19.90
N GLN A 206 -18.41 -16.61 -20.49
CA GLN A 206 -18.68 -15.29 -19.97
C GLN A 206 -19.35 -15.34 -18.58
N ARG A 207 -20.24 -16.30 -18.33
CA ARG A 207 -20.89 -16.46 -17.03
C ARG A 207 -19.90 -16.87 -15.94
N ALA A 208 -19.09 -17.89 -16.19
CA ALA A 208 -18.06 -18.34 -15.27
C ALA A 208 -17.04 -17.23 -14.98
N TYR A 209 -16.66 -16.46 -16.00
CA TYR A 209 -15.77 -15.33 -15.84
C TYR A 209 -16.38 -14.23 -14.96
N ARG A 210 -17.66 -13.88 -15.16
CA ARG A 210 -18.38 -12.91 -14.31
C ARG A 210 -18.44 -13.38 -12.85
N ASP A 211 -18.67 -14.66 -12.62
CA ASP A 211 -18.75 -15.22 -11.27
C ASP A 211 -17.37 -15.28 -10.60
N ALA A 212 -16.31 -15.60 -11.35
CA ALA A 212 -14.93 -15.51 -10.87
C ALA A 212 -14.54 -14.06 -10.51
N CYS A 213 -14.92 -13.08 -11.33
CA CYS A 213 -14.72 -11.66 -11.00
C CYS A 213 -15.40 -11.31 -9.68
N ARG A 214 -16.66 -11.70 -9.49
CA ARG A 214 -17.40 -11.43 -8.24
C ARG A 214 -16.79 -12.08 -7.02
N LYS A 215 -16.14 -13.24 -7.17
CA LYS A 215 -15.55 -14.02 -6.09
C LYS A 215 -14.14 -13.54 -5.71
N TYR A 216 -13.35 -13.14 -6.70
CA TYR A 216 -11.94 -12.83 -6.52
C TYR A 216 -11.60 -11.34 -6.68
N HIS A 217 -12.60 -10.45 -6.81
CA HIS A 217 -12.33 -9.01 -6.95
C HIS A 217 -11.59 -8.47 -5.71
N PRO A 218 -10.43 -7.79 -5.90
CA PRO A 218 -9.63 -7.28 -4.78
C PRO A 218 -10.41 -6.29 -3.90
N ASP A 219 -11.29 -5.48 -4.48
CA ASP A 219 -12.16 -4.55 -3.72
C ASP A 219 -13.11 -5.30 -2.76
N ARG A 220 -13.60 -6.48 -3.16
CA ARG A 220 -14.51 -7.27 -2.33
C ARG A 220 -13.77 -8.00 -1.21
N LEU A 221 -12.56 -8.47 -1.48
CA LEU A 221 -11.73 -9.20 -0.51
C LEU A 221 -11.11 -8.25 0.52
N ASN A 222 -10.67 -7.07 0.08
CA ASN A 222 -10.14 -6.03 0.96
C ASN A 222 -11.22 -5.45 1.91
N GLY A 223 -12.50 -5.49 1.51
CA GLY A 223 -13.63 -5.06 2.34
C GLY A 223 -14.10 -6.10 3.38
N GLN A 224 -13.58 -7.33 3.35
CA GLN A 224 -14.06 -8.46 4.17
C GLN A 224 -13.09 -8.90 5.27
N ASN A 225 -12.02 -8.15 5.54
CA ASN A 225 -10.99 -8.49 6.54
C ASN A 225 -10.40 -9.90 6.32
N VAL A 226 -10.19 -10.25 5.04
CA VAL A 226 -9.64 -11.52 4.60
C VAL A 226 -8.13 -11.51 4.83
N GLU A 227 -7.59 -12.61 5.37
CA GLU A 227 -6.15 -12.79 5.61
C GLU A 227 -5.30 -12.48 4.37
N PRO A 228 -4.15 -11.79 4.48
CA PRO A 228 -3.35 -11.32 3.35
C PRO A 228 -2.94 -12.42 2.37
N HIS A 229 -2.56 -13.59 2.90
CA HIS A 229 -2.20 -14.77 2.09
C HIS A 229 -3.36 -15.23 1.20
N LEU A 230 -4.61 -15.13 1.68
CA LEU A 230 -5.79 -15.49 0.91
C LEU A 230 -6.12 -14.43 -0.16
N VAL A 231 -5.82 -13.16 0.11
CA VAL A 231 -5.94 -12.08 -0.88
C VAL A 231 -4.93 -12.30 -2.01
N GLU A 232 -3.66 -12.61 -1.69
CA GLU A 232 -2.64 -12.93 -2.68
C GLU A 232 -3.04 -14.14 -3.55
N LEU A 233 -3.51 -15.21 -2.92
CA LEU A 233 -3.98 -16.41 -3.63
C LEU A 233 -5.16 -16.08 -4.55
N ALA A 234 -6.10 -15.25 -4.09
CA ALA A 234 -7.24 -14.83 -4.90
C ALA A 234 -6.83 -13.93 -6.08
N VAL A 235 -5.88 -13.02 -5.88
CA VAL A 235 -5.31 -12.19 -6.96
C VAL A 235 -4.61 -13.07 -7.99
N GLN A 236 -3.83 -14.05 -7.54
CA GLN A 236 -3.15 -14.98 -8.44
C GLN A 236 -4.17 -15.80 -9.26
N ARG A 237 -5.20 -16.33 -8.61
CA ARG A 237 -6.29 -17.05 -9.30
C ARG A 237 -7.04 -16.16 -10.27
N PHE A 238 -7.27 -14.89 -9.93
CA PHE A 238 -7.93 -13.95 -10.80
C PHE A 238 -7.12 -13.65 -12.07
N LYS A 239 -5.79 -13.51 -11.95
CA LYS A 239 -4.88 -13.35 -13.10
C LYS A 239 -4.95 -14.56 -14.03
N GLU A 240 -4.89 -15.77 -13.47
CA GLU A 240 -4.97 -17.01 -14.23
C GLU A 240 -6.31 -17.11 -14.99
N VAL A 241 -7.42 -16.84 -14.31
CA VAL A 241 -8.77 -16.85 -14.90
C VAL A 241 -8.92 -15.81 -16.01
N THR A 242 -8.38 -14.61 -15.82
CA THR A 242 -8.41 -13.55 -16.83
C THR A 242 -7.58 -13.92 -18.06
N ALA A 243 -6.41 -14.55 -17.86
CA ALA A 243 -5.58 -15.03 -18.96
C ALA A 243 -6.29 -16.14 -19.77
N ALA A 244 -6.94 -17.10 -19.10
CA ALA A 244 -7.73 -18.13 -19.75
C ALA A 244 -8.92 -17.56 -20.52
N TYR A 245 -9.65 -16.59 -19.96
CA TYR A 245 -10.76 -15.92 -20.65
C TYR A 245 -10.30 -15.22 -21.94
N ARG A 246 -9.15 -14.54 -21.92
CA ARG A 246 -8.58 -13.90 -23.12
C ARG A 246 -8.27 -14.92 -24.22
N ARG A 247 -7.59 -16.02 -23.86
CA ARG A 247 -7.29 -17.10 -24.82
C ARG A 247 -8.56 -17.73 -25.40
N LEU A 248 -9.57 -17.96 -24.58
CA LEU A 248 -10.86 -18.50 -25.04
C LEU A 248 -11.61 -17.53 -25.93
N ARG A 249 -11.61 -16.23 -25.60
CA ARG A 249 -12.22 -15.19 -26.42
C ARG A 249 -11.63 -15.19 -27.82
N ASP A 250 -10.30 -15.16 -27.89
CA ASP A 250 -9.62 -15.04 -29.17
C ASP A 250 -9.81 -16.31 -30.03
N ARG A 251 -9.81 -17.50 -29.41
CA ARG A 251 -10.06 -18.78 -30.10
C ARG A 251 -11.52 -18.98 -30.52
N MET A 252 -12.48 -18.69 -29.63
CA MET A 252 -13.90 -18.88 -29.91
C MET A 252 -14.43 -17.82 -30.88
N ALA A 253 -13.84 -16.62 -30.92
CA ALA A 253 -14.14 -15.62 -31.94
C ALA A 253 -13.69 -16.06 -33.35
N GLN A 254 -12.53 -16.71 -33.48
CA GLN A 254 -12.02 -17.22 -34.76
C GLN A 254 -12.90 -18.34 -35.35
N HIS A 255 -13.51 -19.18 -34.49
CA HIS A 255 -14.41 -20.26 -34.91
C HIS A 255 -15.81 -19.81 -35.37
N GLN A 256 -16.17 -18.54 -35.22
CA GLN A 256 -17.45 -17.97 -35.71
C GLN A 256 -17.34 -17.28 -37.07
N GLN A 257 -16.14 -17.24 -37.68
CA GLN A 257 -15.86 -16.58 -38.96
C GLN A 257 -15.39 -17.54 -40.07
N SER A 258 -15.51 -18.86 -39.88
CA SER A 258 -15.22 -19.89 -40.90
C SER A 258 -16.39 -20.80 -41.13
#